data_AF-A0A7X1HJV5-F1
#
_entry.id   AF-A0A7X1HJV5-F1
#
_cell.length_a   1.000
_cell.length_b   1.000
_cell.length_c   1.000
_cell.angle_alpha   90.00
_cell.angle_beta   90.00
_cell.angle_gamma   90.00
#
_symmetry.space_group_name_H-M   'P 1'
#
loop_
_entity.id
_entity.type
_entity.pdbx_description
1 polymer ?
#
loop_
_entity_poly.entity_id
_entity_poly.type
_entity_poly.pdbx_seq_one_letter_code
_entity_poly.pdbx_strand_id
1 'polypeptide(L)'
;MLRGEEQLREELQEFQKEKERIRNIVGQIGGTNNKQNKIVNTLLIVIIVALLVLGGVFNRITPSLAVQVAILFGVIKLIWMFYESQRASHFQFWILNSLEFRINEIYKKTKKLEKDLELLKKTKEQKNDK
;
A
#
# COMPACT_ATOMS: atom_id res chain seq x y z
N MET A 1 -23.58 1.93 -37.51
CA MET A 1 -23.41 2.44 -36.13
C MET A 1 -22.80 1.39 -35.18
N LEU A 2 -21.97 0.43 -35.65
CA LEU A 2 -21.47 -0.68 -34.82
C LEU A 2 -20.02 -0.49 -34.31
N ARG A 3 -19.23 0.41 -34.92
CA ARG A 3 -17.81 0.61 -34.58
C ARG A 3 -17.56 1.19 -33.19
N GLY A 4 -18.45 2.08 -32.72
CA GLY A 4 -18.30 2.75 -31.44
C GLY A 4 -18.51 1.81 -30.25
N GLU A 5 -19.43 0.85 -30.37
CA GLU A 5 -19.74 -0.11 -29.30
C GLU A 5 -18.65 -1.17 -29.15
N GLU A 6 -18.05 -1.61 -30.27
CA GLU A 6 -16.92 -2.54 -30.26
C GLU A 6 -15.66 -1.88 -29.70
N GLN A 7 -15.36 -0.63 -30.10
CA GLN A 7 -14.24 0.12 -29.54
C GLN A 7 -14.41 0.40 -28.04
N LEU A 8 -15.62 0.76 -27.60
CA LEU A 8 -15.89 0.98 -26.16
C LEU A 8 -15.70 -0.31 -25.36
N ARG A 9 -16.07 -1.47 -25.92
CA ARG A 9 -15.91 -2.77 -25.28
C ARG A 9 -14.45 -3.20 -25.21
N GLU A 10 -13.67 -2.93 -26.26
CA GLU A 10 -12.22 -3.18 -26.25
C GLU A 10 -11.51 -2.28 -25.23
N GLU A 11 -11.82 -0.99 -25.19
CA GLU A 11 -11.27 -0.07 -24.19
C GLU A 11 -11.66 -0.50 -22.77
N LEU A 12 -12.92 -0.90 -22.54
CA LEU A 12 -13.36 -1.39 -21.22
C LEU A 12 -12.58 -2.64 -20.78
N GLN A 13 -12.30 -3.56 -21.72
CA GLN A 13 -11.54 -4.77 -21.44
C GLN A 13 -10.08 -4.46 -21.14
N GLU A 14 -9.45 -3.53 -21.87
CA GLU A 14 -8.10 -3.05 -21.54
C GLU A 14 -8.05 -2.41 -20.15
N PHE A 15 -9.01 -1.55 -19.82
CA PHE A 15 -9.09 -0.92 -18.50
C PHE A 15 -9.27 -1.94 -17.37
N GLN A 16 -10.09 -2.97 -17.56
CA GLN A 16 -10.26 -4.05 -16.58
C GLN A 16 -8.96 -4.83 -16.36
N LYS A 17 -8.24 -5.13 -17.45
CA LYS A 17 -6.97 -5.87 -17.44
C LYS A 17 -5.85 -5.09 -16.75
N GLU A 18 -5.80 -3.78 -17.00
CA GLU A 18 -4.83 -2.89 -16.38
C GLU A 18 -5.13 -2.66 -14.90
N LYS A 19 -6.42 -2.52 -14.54
CA LYS A 19 -6.87 -2.48 -13.14
C LYS A 19 -6.51 -3.76 -12.40
N GLU A 20 -6.61 -4.92 -13.03
CA GLU A 20 -6.29 -6.21 -12.43
C GLU A 20 -4.77 -6.41 -12.26
N ARG A 21 -3.95 -5.93 -13.21
CA ARG A 21 -2.49 -5.84 -13.03
C ARG A 21 -2.12 -4.93 -11.86
N ILE A 22 -2.72 -3.74 -11.79
CA ILE A 22 -2.48 -2.81 -10.69
C ILE A 22 -2.91 -3.45 -9.37
N ARG A 23 -4.07 -4.12 -9.31
CA ARG A 23 -4.51 -4.86 -8.12
C ARG A 23 -3.54 -5.97 -7.71
N ASN A 24 -2.94 -6.70 -8.66
CA ASN A 24 -1.96 -7.74 -8.34
C ASN A 24 -0.63 -7.16 -7.86
N ILE A 25 -0.15 -6.08 -8.46
CA ILE A 25 1.06 -5.37 -7.99
C ILE A 25 0.79 -4.80 -6.60
N VAL A 26 -0.37 -4.16 -6.41
CA VAL A 26 -0.83 -3.61 -5.12
C VAL A 26 -1.02 -4.69 -4.07
N GLY A 27 -1.57 -5.85 -4.45
CA GLY A 27 -1.77 -7.01 -3.56
C GLY A 27 -0.47 -7.70 -3.18
N GLN A 28 0.50 -7.76 -4.08
CA GLN A 28 1.85 -8.26 -3.79
C GLN A 28 2.60 -7.35 -2.81
N ILE A 29 2.34 -6.04 -2.86
CA ILE A 29 2.95 -5.09 -1.92
C ILE A 29 2.16 -5.00 -0.61
N GLY A 30 0.83 -5.18 -0.65
CA GLY A 30 -0.09 -5.14 0.49
C GLY A 30 -0.25 -6.47 1.27
N GLY A 31 0.39 -7.55 0.82
CA GLY A 31 0.46 -8.81 1.56
C GLY A 31 -0.58 -9.84 1.14
N THR A 32 -0.32 -10.56 0.05
CA THR A 32 -0.96 -11.86 -0.17
C THR A 32 -0.29 -12.89 0.74
N ASN A 33 -1.05 -13.37 1.73
CA ASN A 33 -0.79 -14.61 2.48
C ASN A 33 0.65 -14.78 3.02
N ASN A 34 1.06 -13.89 3.92
CA ASN A 34 2.43 -13.89 4.40
C ASN A 34 2.67 -15.06 5.37
N LYS A 35 3.06 -16.23 4.83
CA LYS A 35 3.62 -17.37 5.59
C LYS A 35 4.78 -16.92 6.50
N GLN A 36 5.43 -15.81 6.16
CA GLN A 36 6.45 -15.17 6.98
C GLN A 36 5.94 -14.65 8.32
N ASN A 37 4.69 -14.20 8.44
CA ASN A 37 4.15 -13.79 9.74
C ASN A 37 3.93 -14.99 10.67
N LYS A 38 3.53 -16.14 10.12
CA LYS A 38 3.43 -17.40 10.88
C LYS A 38 4.82 -17.92 11.28
N ILE A 39 5.78 -17.97 10.35
CA ILE A 39 7.18 -18.35 10.64
C ILE A 39 7.81 -17.40 11.66
N VAL A 40 7.55 -16.10 11.49
CA VAL A 40 7.60 -14.96 12.41
C VAL A 40 7.40 -15.32 13.88
N ASN A 41 6.16 -15.70 14.13
CA ASN A 41 5.57 -15.99 15.42
C ASN A 41 6.06 -17.34 15.98
N THR A 42 6.11 -18.38 15.14
CA THR A 42 6.61 -19.70 15.53
C THR A 42 8.06 -19.64 15.99
N LEU A 43 8.93 -18.91 15.28
CA LEU A 43 10.33 -18.76 15.67
C LEU A 43 10.48 -18.03 17.02
N LEU A 44 9.62 -17.05 17.32
CA LEU A 44 9.63 -16.31 18.60
C LEU A 44 9.29 -17.25 19.76
N ILE A 45 8.23 -18.04 19.60
CA ILE A 45 7.80 -19.01 20.62
C ILE A 45 8.90 -20.05 20.84
N VAL A 46 9.53 -20.55 19.78
CA VAL A 46 10.64 -21.51 19.87
C VAL A 46 11.83 -20.92 20.63
N ILE A 47 12.18 -19.65 20.40
CA ILE A 47 13.27 -18.97 21.12
C ILE A 47 12.93 -18.79 22.60
N ILE A 48 11.71 -18.35 22.93
CA ILE A 48 11.27 -18.19 24.33
C ILE A 48 11.31 -19.54 25.07
N VAL A 49 10.82 -20.61 24.43
CA VAL A 49 10.85 -21.96 25.00
C VAL A 49 12.29 -22.46 25.15
N ALA A 50 13.15 -22.24 24.15
CA ALA A 50 14.56 -22.62 24.23
C ALA A 50 15.30 -21.89 25.37
N LEU A 51 15.04 -20.60 25.56
CA LEU A 51 15.59 -19.80 26.65
C LEU A 51 15.09 -20.26 28.03
N LEU A 52 13.81 -20.59 28.17
CA LEU A 52 13.26 -21.13 29.41
C LEU A 52 13.83 -22.51 29.75
N VAL A 53 14.01 -23.39 28.76
CA VAL A 53 14.59 -24.73 28.97
C VAL A 53 16.10 -24.63 29.27
N LEU A 54 16.86 -23.83 28.52
CA LEU A 54 18.31 -23.68 28.73
C LEU A 54 18.63 -22.94 30.04
N GLY A 55 17.85 -21.91 30.40
CA GLY A 55 18.05 -21.14 31.63
C GLY A 55 17.48 -21.80 32.88
N GLY A 56 16.33 -22.46 32.77
CA GLY A 56 15.62 -23.07 33.91
C GLY A 56 16.01 -24.51 34.21
N VAL A 57 16.21 -25.35 33.18
CA VAL A 57 16.46 -26.79 33.37
C VAL A 57 17.96 -27.11 33.45
N PHE A 58 18.80 -26.36 32.73
CA PHE A 58 20.21 -26.75 32.56
C PHE A 58 21.16 -26.18 33.61
N ASN A 59 20.74 -25.21 34.44
CA ASN A 59 21.49 -24.56 35.53
C ASN A 59 22.96 -24.16 35.19
N ARG A 60 23.29 -24.08 33.89
CA ARG A 60 24.65 -23.94 33.34
C ARG A 60 24.98 -22.50 32.99
N ILE A 61 23.99 -21.62 32.91
CA ILE A 61 24.14 -20.22 32.58
C ILE A 61 23.57 -19.41 33.75
N THR A 62 24.33 -18.43 34.24
CA THR A 62 23.84 -17.47 35.24
C THR A 62 22.58 -16.79 34.69
N PRO A 63 21.44 -16.81 35.42
CA PRO A 63 20.17 -16.27 34.93
C PRO A 63 20.27 -14.84 34.37
N SER A 64 21.17 -14.02 34.92
CA SER A 64 21.49 -12.68 34.43
C SER A 64 21.95 -12.62 32.96
N LEU A 65 22.84 -13.52 32.54
CA LEU A 65 23.35 -13.57 31.16
C LEU A 65 22.26 -14.04 30.18
N ALA A 66 21.43 -15.00 30.58
CA ALA A 66 20.33 -15.49 29.75
C ALA A 66 19.32 -14.37 29.44
N VAL A 67 19.00 -13.53 30.45
CA VAL A 67 18.11 -12.38 30.28
C VAL A 67 18.71 -11.34 29.35
N GLN A 68 20.00 -11.02 29.47
CA GLN A 68 20.68 -10.05 28.60
C GLN A 68 20.66 -10.50 27.13
N VAL A 69 20.93 -11.78 26.87
CA VAL A 69 20.88 -12.36 25.52
C VAL A 69 19.45 -12.34 24.98
N ALA A 70 18.45 -12.67 25.81
CA ALA A 70 17.04 -12.61 25.42
C ALA A 70 16.61 -11.20 24.97
N ILE A 71 17.02 -10.18 25.72
CA ILE A 71 16.74 -8.77 25.41
C ILE A 71 17.41 -8.37 24.09
N LEU A 72 18.68 -8.77 23.88
CA LEU A 72 19.41 -8.47 22.64
C LEU A 72 18.69 -9.05 21.40
N PHE A 73 18.27 -10.32 21.47
CA PHE A 73 17.49 -10.94 20.39
C PHE A 73 16.11 -10.29 20.21
N GLY A 74 15.47 -9.84 21.29
CA GLY A 74 14.22 -9.10 21.24
C GLY A 74 14.34 -7.78 20.48
N VAL A 75 15.40 -7.00 20.75
CA VAL A 75 15.64 -5.72 20.07
C VAL A 75 15.95 -5.91 18.58
N ILE A 76 16.82 -6.86 18.24
CA ILE A 76 17.14 -7.19 16.84
C ILE A 76 15.85 -7.58 16.08
N LYS A 77 14.96 -8.33 16.72
CA LYS A 77 13.66 -8.68 16.13
C LYS A 77 12.75 -7.48 15.92
N LEU A 78 12.70 -6.52 16.85
CA LEU A 78 11.92 -5.29 16.68
C LEU A 78 12.43 -4.47 15.49
N ILE A 79 13.76 -4.36 15.34
CA ILE A 79 14.37 -3.67 14.19
C ILE A 79 14.00 -4.39 12.89
N TRP A 80 14.07 -5.73 12.87
CA TRP A 80 13.67 -6.52 11.72
C TRP A 80 12.19 -6.34 11.35
N MET A 81 11.31 -6.37 12.36
CA MET A 81 9.87 -6.15 12.16
C MET A 81 9.59 -4.74 11.63
N PHE A 82 10.33 -3.75 12.15
CA PHE A 82 10.20 -2.36 11.71
C PHE A 82 10.68 -2.17 10.27
N TYR A 83 11.77 -2.84 9.88
CA TYR A 83 12.27 -2.85 8.51
C TYR A 83 11.27 -3.48 7.53
N GLU A 84 10.68 -4.62 7.87
CA GLU A 84 9.62 -5.24 7.06
C GLU A 84 8.38 -4.33 6.96
N SER A 85 8.03 -3.63 8.06
CA SER A 85 6.90 -2.70 8.12
C SER A 85 7.09 -1.44 7.26
N GLN A 86 8.33 -1.00 7.02
CA GLN A 86 8.60 0.19 6.18
C GLN A 86 8.17 -0.01 4.72
N ARG A 87 8.18 -1.25 4.22
CA ARG A 87 7.74 -1.57 2.86
C ARG A 87 6.25 -1.23 2.65
N ALA A 88 5.41 -1.46 3.66
CA ALA A 88 4.00 -1.11 3.64
C ALA A 88 3.78 0.41 3.68
N SER A 89 4.55 1.13 4.52
CA SER A 89 4.46 2.59 4.60
C SER A 89 4.90 3.28 3.31
N HIS A 90 5.97 2.80 2.67
CA HIS A 90 6.42 3.31 1.37
C HIS A 90 5.33 3.10 0.29
N PHE A 91 4.65 1.96 0.34
CA PHE A 91 3.56 1.67 -0.58
C PHE A 91 2.33 2.54 -0.37
N GLN A 92 1.94 2.76 0.89
CA GLN A 92 0.88 3.70 1.25
C GLN A 92 1.20 5.11 0.76
N PHE A 93 2.47 5.54 0.89
CA PHE A 93 2.95 6.82 0.37
C PHE A 93 2.82 6.93 -1.15
N TRP A 94 3.24 5.89 -1.89
CA TRP A 94 3.11 5.87 -3.36
C TRP A 94 1.67 5.93 -3.83
N ILE A 95 0.75 5.22 -3.16
CA ILE A 95 -0.69 5.29 -3.48
C ILE A 95 -1.20 6.71 -3.26
N LEU A 96 -0.89 7.32 -2.10
CA LEU A 96 -1.37 8.65 -1.77
C LEU A 96 -0.89 9.70 -2.79
N ASN A 97 0.39 9.65 -3.15
CA ASN A 97 0.96 10.54 -4.17
C ASN A 97 0.30 10.37 -5.55
N SER A 98 -0.02 9.13 -5.93
CA SER A 98 -0.74 8.86 -7.19
C SER A 98 -2.19 9.39 -7.16
N LEU A 99 -2.86 9.29 -6.02
CA LEU A 99 -4.21 9.84 -5.83
C LEU A 99 -4.19 11.37 -5.83
N GLU A 100 -3.21 11.97 -5.17
CA GLU A 100 -3.02 13.42 -5.14
C GLU A 100 -2.82 13.98 -6.55
N PHE A 101 -1.96 13.35 -7.36
CA PHE A 101 -1.74 13.74 -8.75
C PHE A 101 -3.05 13.65 -9.57
N ARG A 102 -3.78 12.53 -9.45
CA ARG A 102 -5.01 12.32 -10.22
C ARG A 102 -6.14 13.28 -9.80
N ILE A 103 -6.28 13.57 -8.52
CA ILE A 103 -7.22 14.57 -8.00
C ILE A 103 -6.88 15.96 -8.55
N ASN A 104 -5.59 16.31 -8.59
CA ASN A 104 -5.14 17.59 -9.14
C ASN A 104 -5.45 17.73 -10.64
N GLU A 105 -5.29 16.65 -11.42
CA GLU A 105 -5.69 16.67 -12.84
C GLU A 105 -7.20 16.86 -13.02
N ILE A 106 -8.01 16.17 -12.21
CA ILE A 106 -9.47 16.33 -12.22
C ILE A 106 -9.83 17.78 -11.89
N TYR A 107 -9.22 18.35 -10.86
CA TYR A 107 -9.44 19.75 -10.48
C TYR A 107 -9.12 20.72 -11.62
N LYS A 108 -8.01 20.52 -12.35
CA LYS A 108 -7.67 21.34 -13.53
C LYS A 108 -8.71 21.21 -14.65
N LYS A 109 -9.21 20.00 -14.90
CA LYS A 109 -10.26 19.76 -15.91
C LYS A 109 -11.57 20.45 -15.52
N THR A 110 -11.99 20.32 -14.26
CA THR A 110 -13.21 20.99 -13.74
C THR A 110 -13.11 22.50 -13.88
N LYS A 111 -11.98 23.09 -13.46
CA LYS A 111 -11.73 24.53 -13.57
C LYS A 111 -11.74 25.04 -15.01
N LYS A 112 -11.25 24.24 -15.96
CA LYS A 112 -11.33 24.58 -17.39
C LYS A 112 -12.78 24.54 -17.89
N LEU A 113 -13.54 23.53 -17.48
CA LEU A 113 -14.96 23.39 -17.82
C LEU A 113 -15.80 24.58 -17.31
N GLU A 114 -15.54 25.03 -16.07
CA GLU A 114 -16.18 26.21 -15.49
C GLU A 114 -15.91 27.47 -16.33
N LYS A 115 -14.65 27.70 -16.72
CA LYS A 115 -14.27 28.83 -17.59
C LYS A 115 -14.93 28.77 -18.96
N ASP A 116 -14.94 27.59 -19.59
CA ASP A 116 -15.56 27.41 -20.90
C ASP A 116 -17.09 27.67 -20.83
N LEU A 117 -17.75 27.23 -19.75
CA LEU A 117 -19.15 27.54 -19.48
C LEU A 117 -19.42 29.04 -19.28
N GLU A 118 -18.57 29.74 -18.52
CA GLU A 118 -18.69 31.19 -18.34
C GLU A 118 -18.53 31.96 -19.66
N LEU A 119 -17.55 31.56 -20.49
CA LEU A 119 -17.34 32.17 -21.80
C LEU A 119 -18.55 31.95 -22.72
N LEU A 120 -19.08 30.73 -22.79
CA LEU A 120 -20.27 30.41 -23.57
C LEU A 120 -21.49 31.19 -23.09
N LYS A 121 -21.64 31.40 -21.77
CA LYS A 121 -22.72 32.21 -21.19
C LYS A 121 -22.59 33.68 -21.64
N LYS A 122 -21.40 34.27 -21.53
CA LYS A 122 -21.12 35.65 -21.99
C LYS A 122 -21.37 35.83 -23.49
N THR A 123 -20.94 34.86 -24.31
CA THR A 123 -21.18 34.90 -25.76
C THR A 123 -22.66 34.79 -26.11
N LYS A 124 -23.46 34.03 -25.35
CA LYS A 124 -24.92 33.98 -25.52
C LYS A 124 -25.60 35.30 -25.15
N GLU A 125 -25.22 35.92 -24.04
CA GLU A 125 -25.77 37.21 -23.60
C GLU A 125 -25.48 38.31 -24.64
N GLN A 126 -24.26 38.39 -25.16
CA GLN A 126 -23.89 39.35 -26.22
C GLN A 126 -24.58 39.12 -27.57
N LYS A 127 -25.10 37.92 -27.83
CA LYS A 127 -25.82 37.59 -29.07
C LYS A 127 -27.32 37.87 -28.97
N ASN A 128 -27.87 38.03 -27.76
CA ASN A 128 -29.26 38.40 -27.53
C ASN A 128 -29.50 39.92 -27.48
N ASP A 129 -28.45 40.72 -27.21
CA ASP A 129 -28.51 42.19 -27.17
C ASP A 129 -28.18 42.86 -28.53
N LYS A 130 -28.02 42.08 -29.60
CA LYS A 130 -27.85 42.54 -31.00
C LYS A 130 -29.00 42.05 -31.87
#